data_AF-A0A093YVT0-F1
#
_entry.id   AF-A0A093YVT0-F1
#
_cell.length_a   1.000
_cell.length_b   1.000
_cell.length_c   1.000
_cell.angle_alpha   90.00
_cell.angle_beta   90.00
_cell.angle_gamma   90.00
#
_symmetry.space_group_name_H-M   'P 1'
#
loop_
_entity.id
_entity.type
_entity.pdbx_description
1 polymer ?
#
loop_
_entity_poly.entity_id
_entity_poly.type
_entity_poly.pdbx_seq_one_letter_code
_entity_poly.pdbx_strand_id
1 'polypeptide(L)'
;MWAPKQKSTYSNVNFDLLGLVVENVTGLGYSEYVEQAILRPLGMESSSFVKPDDSVAVLPVGFNYWDYEGGVQRPTGGLYSTTSDMSKFLRHVLATYNTLSPQLNWFSPGSFSESLSSYYGMPWEMYRTSSILPSTLRPVTFITKGGGLPGYSTYIIMVPDYDLGITIFTAGPPELLDILREAVTVPLTRAAEEAAQRDLHNRYTGTFAAAAPLNSTIVLAQSDTQALYIDSFISNSTVILSAWLPILSSLTQGRPFRLQLVPSLSYRDDGAGRKGEVWRGTLVLERREEGVWDDYCISNMDPWSYADKPLLEVVFWEGEGRIIEELEMVGFRVRMARVGGEGVDREVVDTTRGDFTSAKGQKVLE
;
A
#
# COMPACT_ATOMS: atom_id res chain seq x y z
N MET A 1 -20.89 26.13 7.46
CA MET A 1 -19.69 26.38 6.64
C MET A 1 -18.50 26.55 7.56
N TRP A 2 -17.38 25.87 7.27
CA TRP A 2 -16.11 26.07 7.97
C TRP A 2 -15.26 27.10 7.22
N ALA A 3 -14.29 27.71 7.90
CA ALA A 3 -13.31 28.54 7.21
C ALA A 3 -12.47 27.67 6.24
N PRO A 4 -11.95 28.23 5.14
CA PRO A 4 -11.11 27.49 4.20
C PRO A 4 -9.97 26.75 4.90
N LYS A 5 -9.68 25.53 4.46
CA LYS A 5 -8.63 24.64 4.99
C LYS A 5 -8.82 24.16 6.43
N GLN A 6 -9.99 24.33 7.04
CA GLN A 6 -10.28 23.80 8.39
C GLN A 6 -10.85 22.38 8.38
N LYS A 7 -11.74 22.08 7.43
CA LYS A 7 -12.38 20.76 7.32
C LYS A 7 -12.75 20.47 5.87
N SER A 8 -12.57 19.22 5.45
CA SER A 8 -13.00 18.73 4.15
C SER A 8 -14.42 18.20 4.23
N THR A 9 -15.22 18.44 3.19
CA THR A 9 -16.56 17.89 3.01
C THR A 9 -16.86 17.73 1.53
N TYR A 10 -17.75 16.80 1.19
CA TYR A 10 -18.14 16.53 -0.19
C TYR A 10 -18.95 17.68 -0.79
N SER A 11 -18.67 18.06 -2.04
CA SER A 11 -19.41 19.10 -2.75
C SER A 11 -19.35 18.92 -4.26
N ASN A 12 -20.48 18.57 -4.89
CA ASN A 12 -20.61 18.55 -6.35
C ASN A 12 -20.33 19.93 -6.97
N VAL A 13 -20.82 21.00 -6.33
CA VAL A 13 -20.60 22.38 -6.80
C VAL A 13 -19.11 22.71 -6.90
N ASN A 14 -18.26 22.16 -6.02
CA ASN A 14 -16.82 22.37 -6.13
C ASN A 14 -16.24 21.71 -7.39
N PHE A 15 -16.76 20.54 -7.77
CA PHE A 15 -16.34 19.86 -9.01
C PHE A 15 -16.92 20.52 -10.27
N ASP A 16 -18.14 21.07 -10.21
CA ASP A 16 -18.69 21.92 -11.27
C ASP A 16 -17.77 23.12 -11.54
N LEU A 17 -17.36 23.81 -10.46
CA LEU A 17 -16.44 24.95 -10.55
C LEU A 17 -15.07 24.53 -11.09
N LEU A 18 -14.54 23.37 -10.69
CA LEU A 18 -13.29 22.84 -11.25
C LEU A 18 -13.42 22.55 -12.75
N GLY A 19 -14.56 22.02 -13.20
CA GLY A 19 -14.84 21.86 -14.63
C GLY A 19 -14.81 23.17 -15.38
N LEU A 20 -15.49 24.21 -14.88
CA LEU A 20 -15.48 25.55 -15.47
C LEU A 20 -14.07 26.18 -15.49
N VAL A 21 -13.25 25.92 -14.46
CA VAL A 21 -11.85 26.36 -14.45
C VAL A 21 -11.05 25.67 -15.55
N VAL A 22 -11.23 24.36 -15.74
CA VAL A 22 -10.59 23.62 -16.84
C VAL A 22 -10.99 24.23 -18.19
N GLU A 23 -12.28 24.51 -18.40
CA GLU A 23 -12.76 25.13 -19.64
C GLU A 23 -12.13 26.51 -19.87
N ASN A 24 -12.13 27.36 -18.85
CA ASN A 24 -11.60 28.71 -18.95
C ASN A 24 -10.08 28.75 -19.18
N VAL A 25 -9.32 27.83 -18.55
CA VAL A 25 -7.86 27.79 -18.67
C VAL A 25 -7.41 27.17 -20.00
N THR A 26 -8.14 26.16 -20.49
CA THR A 26 -7.74 25.39 -21.68
C THR A 26 -8.36 25.91 -22.97
N GLY A 27 -9.50 26.62 -22.88
CA GLY A 27 -10.30 27.06 -24.02
C GLY A 27 -11.13 25.94 -24.67
N LEU A 28 -11.11 24.72 -24.12
CA LEU A 28 -11.88 23.57 -24.59
C LEU A 28 -13.10 23.33 -23.69
N GLY A 29 -14.15 22.71 -24.21
CA GLY A 29 -15.24 22.21 -23.36
C GLY A 29 -14.75 21.11 -22.42
N TYR A 30 -15.33 20.96 -21.23
CA TYR A 30 -14.83 20.02 -20.21
C TYR A 30 -14.75 18.57 -20.74
N SER A 31 -15.81 18.11 -21.40
CA SER A 31 -15.88 16.77 -21.99
C SER A 31 -14.82 16.57 -23.08
N GLU A 32 -14.60 17.58 -23.91
CA GLU A 32 -13.58 17.55 -24.97
C GLU A 32 -12.18 17.50 -24.37
N TYR A 33 -11.91 18.31 -23.34
CA TYR A 33 -10.64 18.28 -22.63
C TYR A 33 -10.37 16.89 -22.02
N VAL A 34 -11.33 16.31 -21.30
CA VAL A 34 -11.17 14.97 -20.71
C VAL A 34 -10.95 13.91 -21.78
N GLU A 35 -11.66 13.98 -22.90
CA GLU A 35 -11.47 13.06 -24.01
C GLU A 35 -10.04 13.15 -24.60
N GLN A 36 -9.55 14.37 -24.87
CA GLN A 36 -8.24 14.60 -25.47
C GLN A 36 -7.07 14.35 -24.50
N ALA A 37 -7.21 14.74 -23.24
CA ALA A 37 -6.12 14.72 -22.27
C ALA A 37 -6.07 13.41 -21.45
N ILE A 38 -7.17 12.67 -21.33
CA ILE A 38 -7.27 11.49 -20.47
C ILE A 38 -7.72 10.26 -21.26
N LEU A 39 -8.91 10.30 -21.88
CA LEU A 39 -9.52 9.08 -22.44
C LEU A 39 -8.73 8.54 -23.64
N ARG A 40 -8.43 9.39 -24.64
CA ARG A 40 -7.69 8.97 -25.84
C ARG A 40 -6.25 8.54 -25.53
N PRO A 41 -5.44 9.27 -24.74
CA PRO A 41 -4.07 8.83 -24.40
C PRO A 41 -4.01 7.51 -23.64
N LEU A 42 -5.05 7.19 -22.86
CA LEU A 42 -5.16 5.93 -22.13
C LEU A 42 -5.88 4.81 -22.92
N GLY A 43 -6.33 5.10 -24.15
CA GLY A 43 -7.07 4.16 -25.00
C GLY A 43 -8.42 3.74 -24.41
N MET A 44 -9.12 4.64 -23.72
CA MET A 44 -10.44 4.42 -23.11
C MET A 44 -11.56 4.69 -24.12
N GLU A 45 -11.64 3.88 -25.17
CA GLU A 45 -12.49 4.09 -26.36
C GLU A 45 -13.99 3.85 -26.11
N SER A 46 -14.35 3.16 -25.02
CA SER A 46 -15.73 2.92 -24.57
C SER A 46 -16.11 3.81 -23.39
N SER A 47 -15.38 4.91 -23.17
CA SER A 47 -15.70 5.95 -22.20
C SER A 47 -16.09 7.25 -22.91
N SER A 48 -17.18 7.90 -22.47
CA SER A 48 -17.65 9.14 -23.08
C SER A 48 -18.58 9.93 -22.15
N PHE A 49 -18.72 11.23 -22.39
CA PHE A 49 -19.79 12.05 -21.80
C PHE A 49 -21.06 12.08 -22.66
N VAL A 50 -21.03 11.45 -23.82
CA VAL A 50 -22.21 11.28 -24.68
C VAL A 50 -22.82 9.91 -24.38
N LYS A 51 -24.14 9.89 -24.18
CA LYS A 51 -24.90 8.66 -23.95
C LYS A 51 -24.58 7.63 -25.05
N PRO A 52 -24.10 6.42 -24.69
CA PRO A 52 -23.90 5.35 -25.66
C PRO A 52 -25.22 4.69 -26.06
N ASP A 53 -25.17 3.83 -27.08
CA ASP A 53 -26.32 3.06 -27.53
C ASP A 53 -26.84 2.12 -26.42
N ASP A 54 -28.16 1.92 -26.36
CA ASP A 54 -28.78 1.09 -25.33
C ASP A 54 -28.36 -0.40 -25.43
N SER A 55 -27.90 -0.85 -26.60
CA SER A 55 -27.43 -2.23 -26.82
C SER A 55 -26.16 -2.60 -26.06
N VAL A 56 -25.37 -1.61 -25.62
CA VAL A 56 -24.15 -1.82 -24.82
C VAL A 56 -24.35 -1.47 -23.34
N ALA A 57 -25.57 -1.08 -22.97
CA ALA A 57 -25.95 -0.64 -21.64
C ALA A 57 -26.31 -1.80 -20.71
N VAL A 58 -26.17 -1.59 -19.41
CA VAL A 58 -26.81 -2.41 -18.39
C VAL A 58 -27.96 -1.60 -17.79
N LEU A 59 -29.16 -1.74 -18.33
CA LEU A 59 -30.33 -0.95 -17.94
C LEU A 59 -31.05 -1.59 -16.74
N PRO A 60 -31.10 -0.92 -15.57
CA PRO A 60 -31.87 -1.42 -14.43
C PRO A 60 -33.37 -1.23 -14.67
N VAL A 61 -34.17 -2.08 -14.03
CA VAL A 61 -35.64 -1.95 -14.07
C VAL A 61 -36.06 -0.70 -13.29
N GLY A 62 -36.93 0.10 -13.89
CA GLY A 62 -37.52 1.29 -13.26
C GLY A 62 -36.75 2.59 -13.54
N PHE A 63 -36.99 3.59 -12.71
CA PHE A 63 -36.40 4.91 -12.85
C PHE A 63 -34.88 4.87 -12.71
N ASN A 64 -34.17 5.42 -13.69
CA ASN A 64 -32.72 5.45 -13.71
C ASN A 64 -32.20 6.64 -14.54
N TYR A 65 -30.91 6.93 -14.42
CA TYR A 65 -30.25 8.07 -15.06
C TYR A 65 -29.43 7.67 -16.30
N TRP A 66 -29.83 6.62 -17.02
CA TRP A 66 -29.07 6.17 -18.20
C TRP A 66 -28.98 7.25 -19.29
N ASP A 67 -30.04 8.00 -19.52
CA ASP A 67 -30.14 9.06 -20.53
C ASP A 67 -30.13 10.46 -19.91
N TYR A 68 -29.69 10.59 -18.66
CA TYR A 68 -29.62 11.87 -17.97
C TYR A 68 -28.46 12.71 -18.50
N GLU A 69 -28.78 13.87 -19.10
CA GLU A 69 -27.77 14.80 -19.57
C GLU A 69 -27.43 15.85 -18.50
N GLY A 70 -26.22 15.75 -17.96
CA GLY A 70 -25.77 16.54 -16.82
C GLY A 70 -25.38 18.00 -17.12
N GLY A 71 -25.12 18.36 -18.38
CA GLY A 71 -24.71 19.72 -18.77
C GLY A 71 -23.49 20.21 -17.98
N VAL A 72 -23.65 21.31 -17.25
CA VAL A 72 -22.58 21.85 -16.37
C VAL A 72 -22.15 20.88 -15.27
N GLN A 73 -23.00 19.90 -14.91
CA GLN A 73 -22.74 18.89 -13.88
C GLN A 73 -21.95 17.68 -14.39
N ARG A 74 -21.54 17.63 -15.67
CA ARG A 74 -20.69 16.56 -16.20
C ARG A 74 -19.45 16.26 -15.35
N PRO A 75 -18.73 17.25 -14.77
CA PRO A 75 -17.58 17.00 -13.90
C PRO A 75 -17.89 16.23 -12.60
N THR A 76 -19.17 16.17 -12.18
CA THR A 76 -19.55 15.57 -10.89
C THR A 76 -19.85 14.08 -10.97
N GLY A 77 -20.12 13.57 -12.18
CA GLY A 77 -20.53 12.17 -12.37
C GLY A 77 -21.12 11.86 -13.75
N GLY A 78 -20.78 12.62 -14.80
CA GLY A 78 -21.37 12.46 -16.13
C GLY A 78 -20.65 11.49 -17.07
N LEU A 79 -19.61 10.80 -16.62
CA LEU A 79 -18.83 9.90 -17.48
C LEU A 79 -19.47 8.51 -17.56
N TYR A 80 -19.85 8.11 -18.77
CA TYR A 80 -20.13 6.71 -19.10
C TYR A 80 -18.82 5.98 -19.33
N SER A 81 -18.70 4.74 -18.83
CA SER A 81 -17.49 3.95 -18.97
C SER A 81 -17.76 2.46 -18.81
N THR A 82 -16.75 1.64 -19.12
CA THR A 82 -16.73 0.20 -18.89
C THR A 82 -15.70 -0.17 -17.83
N THR A 83 -15.83 -1.35 -17.22
CA THR A 83 -14.81 -1.86 -16.30
C THR A 83 -13.45 -2.08 -16.99
N SER A 84 -13.47 -2.43 -18.29
CA SER A 84 -12.26 -2.57 -19.10
C SER A 84 -11.50 -1.24 -19.23
N ASP A 85 -12.20 -0.16 -19.57
CA ASP A 85 -11.56 1.16 -19.69
C ASP A 85 -11.14 1.74 -18.35
N MET A 86 -11.96 1.56 -17.30
CA MET A 86 -11.52 1.97 -15.98
C MET A 86 -10.31 1.20 -15.47
N SER A 87 -10.12 -0.06 -15.87
CA SER A 87 -8.89 -0.80 -15.54
C SER A 87 -7.64 -0.17 -16.18
N LYS A 88 -7.76 0.47 -17.35
CA LYS A 88 -6.65 1.21 -18.00
C LYS A 88 -6.31 2.46 -17.19
N PHE A 89 -7.34 3.21 -16.78
CA PHE A 89 -7.18 4.38 -15.92
C PHE A 89 -6.55 4.02 -14.57
N LEU A 90 -7.06 3.03 -13.85
CA LEU A 90 -6.52 2.65 -12.54
C LEU A 90 -5.07 2.14 -12.63
N ARG A 91 -4.73 1.37 -13.68
CA ARG A 91 -3.33 0.97 -13.94
C ARG A 91 -2.43 2.16 -14.19
N HIS A 92 -2.90 3.15 -14.95
CA HIS A 92 -2.14 4.38 -15.15
C HIS A 92 -1.93 5.09 -13.82
N VAL A 93 -2.97 5.28 -13.02
CA VAL A 93 -2.87 5.93 -11.70
C VAL A 93 -1.86 5.20 -10.80
N LEU A 94 -1.95 3.88 -10.67
CA LEU A 94 -0.99 3.08 -9.89
C LEU A 94 0.45 3.25 -10.37
N ALA A 95 0.67 3.41 -11.67
CA ALA A 95 2.02 3.59 -12.24
C ALA A 95 2.54 5.04 -12.13
N THR A 96 1.66 6.04 -12.02
CA THR A 96 2.03 7.46 -12.19
C THR A 96 1.63 8.37 -11.02
N TYR A 97 1.07 7.83 -9.93
CA TYR A 97 0.49 8.57 -8.79
C TYR A 97 1.40 9.64 -8.16
N ASN A 98 2.72 9.54 -8.33
CA ASN A 98 3.73 10.46 -7.80
C ASN A 98 4.57 11.17 -8.89
N THR A 99 4.16 11.10 -10.15
CA THR A 99 4.96 11.56 -11.30
C THR A 99 4.44 12.81 -11.98
N LEU A 100 3.15 13.15 -11.80
CA LEU A 100 2.53 14.31 -12.45
C LEU A 100 3.15 15.63 -12.00
N SER A 101 3.62 15.69 -10.76
CA SER A 101 4.38 16.80 -10.22
C SER A 101 5.22 16.29 -9.04
N PRO A 102 6.47 16.76 -8.86
CA PRO A 102 7.29 16.41 -7.70
C PRO A 102 6.64 16.74 -6.35
N GLN A 103 5.63 17.62 -6.35
CA GLN A 103 4.92 18.09 -5.17
C GLN A 103 3.66 17.29 -4.87
N LEU A 104 3.24 16.38 -5.75
CA LEU A 104 1.94 15.73 -5.66
C LEU A 104 2.05 14.21 -5.71
N ASN A 105 1.67 13.58 -4.60
CA ASN A 105 1.44 12.15 -4.50
C ASN A 105 -0.05 11.92 -4.26
N TRP A 106 -0.75 11.36 -5.25
CA TRP A 106 -2.20 11.14 -5.21
C TRP A 106 -2.65 10.19 -4.10
N PHE A 107 -1.76 9.36 -3.55
CA PHE A 107 -2.07 8.43 -2.46
C PHE A 107 -1.72 8.98 -1.08
N SER A 108 -1.45 10.28 -0.96
CA SER A 108 -1.28 10.93 0.34
C SER A 108 -2.62 11.47 0.88
N PRO A 109 -2.93 11.24 2.17
CA PRO A 109 -4.11 11.83 2.79
C PRO A 109 -3.96 13.36 2.87
N GLY A 110 -5.00 14.08 2.47
CA GLY A 110 -5.10 15.54 2.60
C GLY A 110 -5.72 15.97 3.93
N SER A 111 -6.70 15.24 4.44
CA SER A 111 -7.29 15.46 5.77
C SER A 111 -8.01 14.21 6.29
N PHE A 112 -8.25 14.17 7.61
CA PHE A 112 -9.16 13.18 8.19
C PHE A 112 -10.61 13.42 7.72
N SER A 113 -11.39 12.34 7.67
CA SER A 113 -12.85 12.38 7.60
C SER A 113 -13.46 12.35 9.00
N GLU A 114 -14.76 12.11 9.12
CA GLU A 114 -15.47 12.01 10.41
C GLU A 114 -15.15 10.72 11.18
N SER A 115 -14.51 9.74 10.54
CA SER A 115 -14.14 8.45 11.16
C SER A 115 -12.62 8.32 11.32
N LEU A 116 -12.19 7.51 12.29
CA LEU A 116 -10.77 7.28 12.61
C LEU A 116 -9.98 6.62 11.48
N SER A 117 -10.67 5.89 10.59
CA SER A 117 -10.08 5.07 9.54
C SER A 117 -10.29 5.64 8.14
N SER A 118 -10.96 6.79 8.01
CA SER A 118 -11.28 7.39 6.71
C SER A 118 -10.64 8.75 6.52
N TYR A 119 -10.18 9.02 5.31
CA TYR A 119 -9.45 10.24 4.96
C TYR A 119 -9.92 10.77 3.61
N TYR A 120 -9.80 12.08 3.43
CA TYR A 120 -9.91 12.74 2.13
C TYR A 120 -8.51 12.96 1.57
N GLY A 121 -8.29 12.55 0.33
CA GLY A 121 -7.11 12.86 -0.49
C GLY A 121 -7.47 13.82 -1.63
N MET A 122 -6.68 13.80 -2.70
CA MET A 122 -6.96 14.57 -3.92
C MET A 122 -6.85 13.65 -5.15
N PRO A 123 -7.95 13.21 -5.79
CA PRO A 123 -9.38 13.39 -5.48
C PRO A 123 -9.99 12.24 -4.64
N TRP A 124 -9.17 11.35 -4.10
CA TRP A 124 -9.61 10.08 -3.54
C TRP A 124 -10.21 10.18 -2.14
N GLU A 125 -11.09 9.24 -1.81
CA GLU A 125 -11.37 8.86 -0.44
C GLU A 125 -10.41 7.73 -0.06
N MET A 126 -9.99 7.65 1.20
CA MET A 126 -9.05 6.63 1.64
C MET A 126 -9.60 5.93 2.88
N TYR A 127 -9.45 4.62 2.93
CA TYR A 127 -9.87 3.80 4.05
C TYR A 127 -8.70 2.93 4.53
N ARG A 128 -8.30 3.07 5.80
CA ARG A 128 -7.19 2.32 6.39
C ARG A 128 -7.70 1.40 7.48
N THR A 129 -7.41 0.11 7.36
CA THR A 129 -7.91 -0.91 8.31
C THR A 129 -6.91 -2.04 8.53
N SER A 130 -6.78 -2.50 9.77
CA SER A 130 -6.04 -3.71 10.14
C SER A 130 -6.91 -4.96 10.16
N SER A 131 -8.24 -4.83 10.21
CA SER A 131 -9.17 -5.95 10.35
C SER A 131 -9.20 -6.86 9.13
N ILE A 132 -8.74 -6.38 7.97
CA ILE A 132 -8.71 -7.18 6.75
C ILE A 132 -7.66 -8.30 6.81
N LEU A 133 -6.59 -8.13 7.59
CA LEU A 133 -5.53 -9.12 7.81
C LEU A 133 -5.51 -9.54 9.29
N PRO A 134 -6.44 -10.41 9.72
CA PRO A 134 -6.63 -10.71 11.14
C PRO A 134 -5.44 -11.43 11.79
N SER A 135 -4.61 -12.13 11.00
CA SER A 135 -3.42 -12.84 11.50
C SER A 135 -2.26 -11.90 11.86
N THR A 136 -2.13 -10.76 11.18
CA THR A 136 -1.00 -9.85 11.37
C THR A 136 -1.40 -8.51 11.99
N LEU A 137 -2.68 -8.15 11.88
CA LEU A 137 -3.22 -6.83 12.20
C LEU A 137 -2.48 -5.69 11.50
N ARG A 138 -1.78 -5.98 10.40
CA ARG A 138 -1.11 -4.94 9.63
C ARG A 138 -2.17 -4.09 8.90
N PRO A 139 -2.09 -2.77 8.99
CA PRO A 139 -3.03 -1.90 8.30
C PRO A 139 -2.82 -1.96 6.79
N VAL A 140 -3.91 -2.13 6.04
CA VAL A 140 -3.99 -1.94 4.59
C VAL A 140 -4.70 -0.63 4.31
N THR A 141 -4.19 0.15 3.35
CA THR A 141 -4.83 1.40 2.90
C THR A 141 -5.46 1.21 1.53
N PHE A 142 -6.77 1.37 1.48
CA PHE A 142 -7.56 1.43 0.26
C PHE A 142 -7.66 2.87 -0.22
N ILE A 143 -7.38 3.09 -1.51
CA ILE A 143 -7.59 4.37 -2.20
C ILE A 143 -8.82 4.20 -3.08
N THR A 144 -9.88 4.96 -2.82
CA THR A 144 -11.20 4.67 -3.38
C THR A 144 -11.90 5.90 -3.92
N LYS A 145 -12.83 5.68 -4.83
CA LYS A 145 -13.89 6.65 -5.10
C LYS A 145 -15.19 5.92 -5.42
N GLY A 146 -16.24 6.26 -4.67
CA GLY A 146 -17.60 5.87 -5.00
C GLY A 146 -18.29 6.86 -5.93
N GLY A 147 -19.22 6.35 -6.73
CA GLY A 147 -20.14 7.13 -7.56
C GLY A 147 -21.55 6.56 -7.46
N GLY A 148 -22.55 7.44 -7.41
CA GLY A 148 -23.95 7.04 -7.29
C GLY A 148 -24.85 8.00 -8.05
N LEU A 149 -25.65 7.44 -8.96
CA LEU A 149 -26.75 8.11 -9.65
C LEU A 149 -27.99 7.20 -9.55
N PRO A 150 -29.22 7.72 -9.69
CA PRO A 150 -30.40 6.87 -9.72
C PRO A 150 -30.25 5.69 -10.69
N GLY A 151 -30.35 4.48 -10.14
CA GLY A 151 -30.21 3.21 -10.87
C GLY A 151 -28.78 2.68 -11.01
N TYR A 152 -27.73 3.45 -10.67
CA TYR A 152 -26.33 3.08 -10.90
C TYR A 152 -25.46 3.36 -9.67
N SER A 153 -24.71 2.35 -9.24
CA SER A 153 -23.73 2.47 -8.16
C SER A 153 -22.38 1.95 -8.63
N THR A 154 -21.32 2.71 -8.35
CA THR A 154 -19.97 2.41 -8.82
C THR A 154 -18.97 2.60 -7.70
N TYR A 155 -17.90 1.80 -7.75
CA TYR A 155 -16.81 1.91 -6.82
C TYR A 155 -15.51 1.48 -7.49
N ILE A 156 -14.55 2.40 -7.54
CA ILE A 156 -13.19 2.12 -7.95
C ILE A 156 -12.28 2.11 -6.72
N ILE A 157 -11.37 1.14 -6.68
CA ILE A 157 -10.51 0.85 -5.54
C ILE A 157 -9.12 0.57 -6.07
N MET A 158 -8.12 1.13 -5.41
CA MET A 158 -6.72 0.77 -5.57
C MET A 158 -6.18 0.34 -4.21
N VAL A 159 -5.31 -0.66 -4.22
CA VAL A 159 -4.55 -1.12 -3.06
C VAL A 159 -3.07 -1.05 -3.43
N PRO A 160 -2.43 0.12 -3.28
CA PRO A 160 -1.08 0.37 -3.81
C PRO A 160 -0.03 -0.57 -3.25
N ASP A 161 -0.19 -1.04 -2.01
CA ASP A 161 0.72 -2.00 -1.36
C ASP A 161 0.84 -3.34 -2.14
N TYR A 162 -0.11 -3.62 -3.05
CA TYR A 162 -0.17 -4.86 -3.84
C TYR A 162 -0.31 -4.61 -5.35
N ASP A 163 -0.19 -3.37 -5.81
CA ASP A 163 -0.44 -2.98 -7.21
C ASP A 163 -1.82 -3.42 -7.75
N LEU A 164 -2.82 -3.50 -6.88
CA LEU A 164 -4.18 -3.92 -7.24
C LEU A 164 -5.07 -2.74 -7.61
N GLY A 165 -5.78 -2.86 -8.73
CA GLY A 165 -6.87 -1.97 -9.14
C GLY A 165 -8.15 -2.76 -9.37
N ILE A 166 -9.25 -2.34 -8.76
CA ILE A 166 -10.55 -3.03 -8.78
C ILE A 166 -11.62 -2.02 -9.22
N THR A 167 -12.45 -2.40 -10.18
CA THR A 167 -13.61 -1.62 -10.62
C THR A 167 -14.87 -2.44 -10.44
N ILE A 168 -15.85 -1.90 -9.72
CA ILE A 168 -17.15 -2.52 -9.50
C ILE A 168 -18.23 -1.55 -9.96
N PHE A 169 -18.97 -1.92 -11.00
CA PHE A 169 -20.13 -1.17 -11.50
C PHE A 169 -21.37 -2.04 -11.34
N THR A 170 -22.44 -1.48 -10.77
CA THR A 170 -23.73 -2.13 -10.63
C THR A 170 -24.84 -1.25 -11.17
N ALA A 171 -25.86 -1.91 -11.73
CA ALA A 171 -27.12 -1.28 -12.12
C ALA A 171 -28.25 -1.99 -11.35
N GLY A 172 -29.09 -1.21 -10.67
CA GLY A 172 -30.19 -1.74 -9.86
C GLY A 172 -30.07 -1.41 -8.37
N PRO A 173 -30.44 -2.35 -7.46
CA PRO A 173 -30.43 -2.09 -6.02
C PRO A 173 -29.05 -1.67 -5.49
N PRO A 174 -28.94 -0.56 -4.74
CA PRO A 174 -27.66 -0.03 -4.27
C PRO A 174 -26.92 -0.98 -3.31
N GLU A 175 -27.63 -1.84 -2.58
CA GLU A 175 -27.08 -2.77 -1.59
C GLU A 175 -26.15 -3.82 -2.22
N LEU A 176 -26.33 -4.10 -3.52
CA LEU A 176 -25.47 -5.05 -4.25
C LEU A 176 -24.00 -4.59 -4.25
N LEU A 177 -23.76 -3.28 -4.29
CA LEU A 177 -22.40 -2.75 -4.32
C LEU A 177 -21.62 -3.10 -3.06
N ASP A 178 -22.24 -3.00 -1.88
CA ASP A 178 -21.58 -3.30 -0.60
C ASP A 178 -21.25 -4.79 -0.50
N ILE A 179 -22.16 -5.67 -0.95
CA ILE A 179 -21.94 -7.12 -0.99
C ILE A 179 -20.76 -7.46 -1.91
N LEU A 180 -20.74 -6.91 -3.13
CA LEU A 180 -19.68 -7.15 -4.09
C LEU A 180 -18.34 -6.58 -3.64
N ARG A 181 -18.35 -5.39 -3.02
CA ARG A 181 -17.13 -4.78 -2.48
C ARG A 181 -16.47 -5.72 -1.49
N GLU A 182 -17.21 -6.20 -0.48
CA GLU A 182 -16.68 -7.12 0.53
C GLU A 182 -16.22 -8.44 -0.09
N ALA A 183 -17.07 -9.04 -0.94
CA ALA A 183 -16.81 -10.34 -1.56
C ALA A 183 -15.60 -10.33 -2.52
N VAL A 184 -15.22 -9.17 -3.06
CA VAL A 184 -14.07 -9.04 -3.96
C VAL A 184 -12.82 -8.57 -3.20
N THR A 185 -12.91 -7.49 -2.43
CA THR A 185 -11.72 -6.85 -1.84
C THR A 185 -11.07 -7.72 -0.77
N VAL A 186 -11.86 -8.35 0.10
CA VAL A 186 -11.33 -9.14 1.22
C VAL A 186 -10.52 -10.35 0.74
N PRO A 187 -11.08 -11.29 -0.06
CA PRO A 187 -10.31 -12.46 -0.49
C PRO A 187 -9.15 -12.08 -1.40
N LEU A 188 -9.32 -11.10 -2.30
CA LEU A 188 -8.26 -10.70 -3.22
C LEU A 188 -7.07 -10.07 -2.48
N THR A 189 -7.34 -9.18 -1.51
CA THR A 189 -6.29 -8.54 -0.70
C THR A 189 -5.55 -9.58 0.14
N ARG A 190 -6.26 -10.54 0.74
CA ARG A 190 -5.65 -11.63 1.52
C ARG A 190 -4.79 -12.56 0.66
N ALA A 191 -5.25 -12.90 -0.54
CA ALA A 191 -4.47 -13.70 -1.48
C ALA A 191 -3.20 -12.97 -1.96
N ALA A 192 -3.31 -11.67 -2.24
CA ALA A 192 -2.17 -10.83 -2.61
C ALA A 192 -1.16 -10.71 -1.47
N GLU A 193 -1.64 -10.57 -0.23
CA GLU A 193 -0.80 -10.62 0.97
C GLU A 193 -0.01 -11.92 1.07
N GLU A 194 -0.68 -13.07 0.97
CA GLU A 194 -0.03 -14.37 1.05
C GLU A 194 1.00 -14.56 -0.07
N ALA A 195 0.71 -14.09 -1.28
CA ALA A 195 1.66 -14.10 -2.38
C ALA A 195 2.88 -13.20 -2.09
N ALA A 196 2.66 -12.00 -1.56
CA ALA A 196 3.72 -11.05 -1.23
C ALA A 196 4.63 -11.56 -0.10
N GLN A 197 4.06 -12.14 0.97
CA GLN A 197 4.85 -12.71 2.07
C GLN A 197 5.67 -13.92 1.60
N ARG A 198 5.11 -14.78 0.75
CA ARG A 198 5.87 -15.89 0.15
C ARG A 198 7.00 -15.40 -0.76
N ASP A 199 6.77 -14.39 -1.60
CA ASP A 199 7.82 -13.81 -2.45
C ASP A 199 8.94 -13.20 -1.58
N LEU A 200 8.57 -12.46 -0.54
CA LEU A 200 9.50 -11.86 0.41
C LEU A 200 10.35 -12.93 1.13
N HIS A 201 9.70 -13.99 1.62
CA HIS A 201 10.37 -15.11 2.27
C HIS A 201 11.36 -15.79 1.32
N ASN A 202 10.88 -16.23 0.16
CA ASN A 202 11.65 -17.03 -0.79
C ASN A 202 12.84 -16.27 -1.39
N ARG A 203 12.69 -14.97 -1.67
CA ARG A 203 13.73 -14.19 -2.34
C ARG A 203 14.80 -13.67 -1.39
N TYR A 204 14.43 -13.21 -0.19
CA TYR A 204 15.29 -12.38 0.65
C TYR A 204 15.83 -13.07 1.91
N THR A 205 15.12 -14.05 2.47
CA THR A 205 15.56 -14.71 3.71
C THR A 205 16.79 -15.58 3.47
N GLY A 206 17.60 -15.80 4.49
CA GLY A 206 18.77 -16.68 4.43
C GLY A 206 20.01 -16.12 5.11
N THR A 207 21.09 -16.88 5.05
CA THR A 207 22.39 -16.50 5.59
C THR A 207 23.29 -15.99 4.46
N PHE A 208 23.91 -14.83 4.67
CA PHE A 208 24.88 -14.25 3.76
C PHE A 208 26.21 -14.06 4.48
N ALA A 209 27.31 -14.47 3.85
CA ALA A 209 28.64 -14.38 4.44
C ALA A 209 29.64 -13.69 3.49
N ALA A 210 30.57 -12.95 4.08
CA ALA A 210 31.69 -12.36 3.34
C ALA A 210 32.73 -13.44 2.99
N ALA A 211 33.46 -13.22 1.91
CA ALA A 211 34.61 -14.06 1.57
C ALA A 211 35.71 -13.93 2.63
N ALA A 212 36.40 -15.03 2.90
CA ALA A 212 37.57 -15.04 3.77
C ALA A 212 38.63 -14.03 3.29
N PRO A 213 39.39 -13.39 4.21
CA PRO A 213 39.46 -13.65 5.65
C PRO A 213 38.45 -12.85 6.50
N LEU A 214 37.53 -12.10 5.88
CA LEU A 214 36.61 -11.23 6.61
C LEU A 214 35.51 -12.06 7.30
N ASN A 215 35.49 -12.04 8.63
CA ASN A 215 34.45 -12.72 9.41
C ASN A 215 33.21 -11.81 9.55
N SER A 216 32.42 -11.73 8.49
CA SER A 216 31.15 -10.99 8.48
C SER A 216 30.04 -11.89 7.96
N THR A 217 28.93 -11.93 8.67
CA THR A 217 27.76 -12.75 8.37
C THR A 217 26.50 -11.99 8.75
N ILE A 218 25.47 -12.04 7.91
CA ILE A 218 24.14 -11.53 8.24
C ILE A 218 23.11 -12.61 7.98
N VAL A 219 22.13 -12.73 8.87
CA VAL A 219 20.98 -13.62 8.73
C VAL A 219 19.75 -12.75 8.59
N LEU A 220 19.05 -12.92 7.47
CA LEU A 220 17.77 -12.28 7.20
C LEU A 220 16.65 -13.28 7.41
N ALA A 221 15.65 -12.86 8.17
CA ALA A 221 14.45 -13.64 8.44
C ALA A 221 13.20 -12.83 8.10
N GLN A 222 12.08 -13.53 7.92
CA GLN A 222 10.79 -12.93 7.66
C GLN A 222 9.74 -13.59 8.56
N SER A 223 8.80 -12.78 9.02
CA SER A 223 7.54 -13.25 9.58
C SER A 223 6.40 -12.31 9.16
N ASP A 224 5.18 -12.83 9.14
CA ASP A 224 4.02 -12.07 8.66
C ASP A 224 3.75 -10.79 9.50
N THR A 225 4.16 -10.79 10.78
CA THR A 225 4.01 -9.66 11.71
C THR A 225 5.21 -8.72 11.73
N GLN A 226 6.41 -9.19 11.38
CA GLN A 226 7.65 -8.41 11.47
C GLN A 226 8.22 -7.98 10.12
N ALA A 227 7.62 -8.43 9.01
CA ALA A 227 8.14 -8.29 7.64
C ALA A 227 9.56 -8.87 7.52
N LEU A 228 10.38 -8.38 6.59
CA LEU A 228 11.78 -8.75 6.47
C LEU A 228 12.61 -8.01 7.54
N TYR A 229 13.42 -8.73 8.30
CA TYR A 229 14.26 -8.15 9.35
C TYR A 229 15.63 -8.82 9.45
N ILE A 230 16.56 -8.12 10.09
CA ILE A 230 17.89 -8.63 10.43
C ILE A 230 17.78 -9.45 11.72
N ASP A 231 17.88 -10.77 11.63
CA ASP A 231 17.85 -11.69 12.78
C ASP A 231 19.18 -11.66 13.53
N SER A 232 20.29 -11.72 12.80
CA SER A 232 21.63 -11.56 13.37
C SER A 232 22.57 -10.88 12.38
N PHE A 233 23.55 -10.14 12.91
CA PHE A 233 24.57 -9.50 12.10
C PHE A 233 25.90 -9.46 12.83
N ILE A 234 26.90 -10.09 12.22
CA ILE A 234 28.30 -10.07 12.60
C ILE A 234 29.05 -9.28 11.54
N SER A 235 29.82 -8.28 11.95
CA SER A 235 30.74 -7.56 11.06
C SER A 235 32.14 -7.60 11.64
N ASN A 236 33.08 -8.20 10.92
CA ASN A 236 34.47 -8.38 11.31
C ASN A 236 34.62 -8.93 12.75
N SER A 237 33.98 -10.06 13.04
CA SER A 237 33.91 -10.73 14.36
C SER A 237 33.19 -9.95 15.48
N THR A 238 32.53 -8.83 15.16
CA THR A 238 31.74 -8.06 16.13
C THR A 238 30.25 -8.35 15.93
N VAL A 239 29.55 -8.78 17.00
CA VAL A 239 28.09 -8.92 16.99
C VAL A 239 27.46 -7.54 17.07
N ILE A 240 26.88 -7.06 15.96
CA ILE A 240 26.47 -5.66 15.80
C ILE A 240 25.30 -5.30 16.72
N LEU A 241 24.27 -6.15 16.81
CA LEU A 241 23.12 -5.90 17.68
C LEU A 241 23.51 -5.74 19.15
N SER A 242 24.45 -6.56 19.64
CA SER A 242 24.97 -6.46 21.01
C SER A 242 25.83 -5.20 21.21
N ALA A 243 26.66 -4.85 20.23
CA ALA A 243 27.50 -3.65 20.27
C ALA A 243 26.65 -2.36 20.28
N TRP A 244 25.49 -2.37 19.63
CA TRP A 244 24.58 -1.24 19.56
C TRP A 244 23.61 -1.16 20.73
N LEU A 245 23.42 -2.25 21.49
CA LEU A 245 22.45 -2.30 22.58
C LEU A 245 22.59 -1.15 23.60
N PRO A 246 23.80 -0.71 24.03
CA PRO A 246 23.93 0.43 24.93
C PRO A 246 23.38 1.73 24.33
N ILE A 247 23.69 2.00 23.07
CA ILE A 247 23.22 3.18 22.32
C ILE A 247 21.69 3.11 22.15
N LEU A 248 21.19 1.94 21.76
CA LEU A 248 19.77 1.71 21.50
C LEU A 248 18.93 1.72 22.76
N SER A 249 19.44 1.21 23.88
CA SER A 249 18.69 1.12 25.14
C SER A 249 18.11 2.46 25.59
N SER A 250 18.83 3.56 25.35
CA SER A 250 18.37 4.92 25.68
C SER A 250 17.25 5.38 24.74
N LEU A 251 17.36 5.05 23.45
CA LEU A 251 16.37 5.39 22.43
C LEU A 251 15.10 4.53 22.55
N THR A 252 15.26 3.23 22.82
CA THR A 252 14.15 2.29 22.97
C THR A 252 13.56 2.31 24.38
N GLN A 253 14.18 3.03 25.32
CA GLN A 253 13.82 3.02 26.75
C GLN A 253 13.80 1.58 27.30
N GLY A 254 14.77 0.76 26.87
CA GLY A 254 14.86 -0.66 27.21
C GLY A 254 13.81 -1.57 26.58
N ARG A 255 12.96 -1.06 25.66
CA ARG A 255 11.97 -1.89 24.96
C ARG A 255 12.64 -2.85 23.97
N PRO A 256 12.10 -4.07 23.80
CA PRO A 256 12.47 -4.94 22.69
C PRO A 256 12.23 -4.23 21.35
N PHE A 257 13.11 -4.50 20.39
CA PHE A 257 13.07 -3.88 19.07
C PHE A 257 13.58 -4.88 18.02
N ARG A 258 13.29 -4.58 16.77
CA ARG A 258 13.86 -5.26 15.60
C ARG A 258 14.41 -4.24 14.61
N LEU A 259 15.32 -4.70 13.76
CA LEU A 259 15.80 -3.95 12.59
C LEU A 259 15.04 -4.46 11.36
N GLN A 260 13.95 -3.78 11.02
CA GLN A 260 13.10 -4.13 9.88
C GLN A 260 13.65 -3.49 8.60
N LEU A 261 13.77 -4.26 7.53
CA LEU A 261 14.17 -3.77 6.22
C LEU A 261 12.93 -3.40 5.40
N VAL A 262 12.95 -2.21 4.79
CA VAL A 262 11.90 -1.71 3.90
C VAL A 262 12.47 -1.30 2.55
N PRO A 263 11.79 -1.62 1.43
CA PRO A 263 12.28 -1.23 0.10
C PRO A 263 12.22 0.29 -0.05
N SER A 264 13.26 0.87 -0.65
CA SER A 264 13.28 2.31 -0.96
C SER A 264 12.74 2.65 -2.36
N LEU A 265 12.39 1.62 -3.14
CA LEU A 265 12.01 1.72 -4.55
C LEU A 265 13.08 2.38 -5.44
N SER A 266 14.33 2.37 -4.97
CA SER A 266 15.50 2.89 -5.68
C SER A 266 16.45 1.75 -6.02
N TYR A 267 17.28 1.94 -7.04
CA TYR A 267 18.21 0.93 -7.54
C TYR A 267 19.63 1.48 -7.65
N ARG A 268 20.62 0.60 -7.54
CA ARG A 268 22.04 0.89 -7.82
C ARG A 268 22.55 0.04 -8.97
N ASP A 269 23.37 0.65 -9.80
CA ASP A 269 24.09 -0.07 -10.86
C ASP A 269 25.48 -0.48 -10.35
N ASP A 270 25.92 -1.70 -10.65
CA ASP A 270 27.27 -2.19 -10.30
C ASP A 270 28.35 -1.83 -11.32
N GLY A 271 28.00 -1.10 -12.38
CA GLY A 271 28.88 -0.78 -13.51
C GLY A 271 28.97 -1.90 -14.56
N ALA A 272 28.51 -3.11 -14.24
CA ALA A 272 28.36 -4.23 -15.16
C ALA A 272 26.92 -4.34 -15.70
N GLY A 273 26.04 -3.40 -15.33
CA GLY A 273 24.64 -3.33 -15.75
C GLY A 273 23.68 -4.13 -14.88
N ARG A 274 24.14 -4.73 -13.76
CA ARG A 274 23.21 -5.31 -12.77
C ARG A 274 22.59 -4.19 -11.97
N LYS A 275 21.29 -4.31 -11.70
CA LYS A 275 20.55 -3.40 -10.83
C LYS A 275 20.31 -4.05 -9.48
N GLY A 276 20.92 -3.49 -8.44
CA GLY A 276 20.68 -3.87 -7.05
C GLY A 276 19.55 -3.05 -6.44
N GLU A 277 18.62 -3.71 -5.75
CA GLU A 277 17.54 -3.07 -5.03
C GLU A 277 18.04 -2.41 -3.75
N VAL A 278 17.73 -1.13 -3.54
CA VAL A 278 18.13 -0.41 -2.32
C VAL A 278 17.03 -0.54 -1.27
N TRP A 279 17.40 -1.03 -0.09
CA TRP A 279 16.55 -1.21 1.07
C TRP A 279 17.11 -0.43 2.27
N ARG A 280 16.21 0.02 3.14
CA ARG A 280 16.53 0.78 4.35
C ARG A 280 16.12 0.01 5.59
N GLY A 281 17.02 -0.12 6.54
CA GLY A 281 16.73 -0.63 7.87
C GLY A 281 16.14 0.45 8.76
N THR A 282 15.03 0.11 9.40
CA THR A 282 14.31 0.94 10.36
C THR A 282 14.29 0.22 11.70
N LEU A 283 14.55 0.96 12.77
CA LEU A 283 14.35 0.46 14.13
C LEU A 283 12.86 0.47 14.45
N VAL A 284 12.27 -0.71 14.66
CA VAL A 284 10.87 -0.85 15.02
C VAL A 284 10.77 -1.39 16.43
N LEU A 285 10.09 -0.67 17.32
CA LEU A 285 9.84 -1.11 18.69
C LEU A 285 8.74 -2.17 18.67
N GLU A 286 8.92 -3.22 19.46
CA GLU A 286 7.86 -4.22 19.63
C GLU A 286 6.68 -3.62 20.42
N ARG A 287 5.47 -4.06 20.05
CA ARG A 287 4.21 -3.51 20.59
C ARG A 287 4.11 -3.83 22.08
N ARG A 288 3.57 -2.89 22.86
CA ARG A 288 3.06 -3.16 24.21
C ARG A 288 1.58 -3.56 24.04
N GLU A 289 1.06 -4.43 24.90
CA GLU A 289 -0.33 -4.92 24.77
C GLU A 289 -1.26 -4.27 25.81
N GLU A 290 -1.02 -3.02 26.23
CA GLU A 290 -1.67 -2.50 27.46
C GLU A 290 -2.05 -1.00 27.44
N GLY A 291 -1.71 -0.21 26.41
CA GLY A 291 -1.84 1.26 26.40
C GLY A 291 -2.40 1.88 25.11
N VAL A 292 -3.12 3.00 25.27
CA VAL A 292 -3.70 3.78 24.14
C VAL A 292 -2.66 4.32 23.15
N TRP A 293 -1.39 4.42 23.58
CA TRP A 293 -0.27 4.89 22.76
C TRP A 293 0.50 3.74 22.11
N ASP A 294 0.05 2.50 22.22
CA ASP A 294 0.79 1.35 21.69
C ASP A 294 0.78 1.29 20.16
N ASP A 295 -0.18 1.99 19.52
CA ASP A 295 -0.23 2.19 18.07
C ASP A 295 0.64 3.36 17.60
N TYR A 296 1.19 4.17 18.52
CA TYR A 296 2.07 5.28 18.17
C TYR A 296 3.47 4.77 17.82
N CYS A 297 3.82 4.92 16.53
CA CYS A 297 5.16 4.62 16.03
C CYS A 297 6.03 5.87 16.03
N ILE A 298 7.08 5.86 16.86
CA ILE A 298 8.11 6.90 16.89
C ILE A 298 8.85 6.91 15.55
N SER A 299 8.80 8.04 14.83
CA SER A 299 9.41 8.21 13.50
C SER A 299 10.38 9.38 13.42
N ASN A 300 10.65 10.06 14.53
CA ASN A 300 11.55 11.21 14.64
C ASN A 300 12.98 10.80 15.04
N MET A 301 13.48 9.70 14.47
CA MET A 301 14.85 9.22 14.70
C MET A 301 15.69 9.41 13.46
N ASP A 302 16.86 10.05 13.61
CA ASP A 302 17.79 10.23 12.50
C ASP A 302 18.40 8.89 12.08
N PRO A 303 18.47 8.60 10.77
CA PRO A 303 19.18 7.43 10.28
C PRO A 303 20.67 7.58 10.58
N TRP A 304 21.27 6.53 11.13
CA TRP A 304 22.69 6.55 11.45
C TRP A 304 23.55 6.44 10.21
N SER A 305 24.64 7.20 10.19
CA SER A 305 25.62 7.17 9.11
C SER A 305 27.04 7.15 9.65
N TYR A 306 27.95 6.62 8.84
CA TYR A 306 29.39 6.67 9.07
C TYR A 306 30.07 7.05 7.76
N ALA A 307 30.88 8.12 7.78
CA ALA A 307 31.53 8.68 6.59
C ALA A 307 30.54 8.88 5.41
N ASP A 308 29.43 9.58 5.68
CA ASP A 308 28.35 9.90 4.73
C ASP A 308 27.67 8.69 4.08
N LYS A 309 27.80 7.50 4.70
CA LYS A 309 27.11 6.27 4.27
C LYS A 309 26.12 5.83 5.34
N PRO A 310 24.84 5.58 5.01
CA PRO A 310 23.88 5.08 5.98
C PRO A 310 24.28 3.67 6.47
N LEU A 311 24.30 3.46 7.78
CA LEU A 311 24.69 2.19 8.39
C LEU A 311 23.71 1.06 8.09
N LEU A 312 22.42 1.40 7.97
CA LEU A 312 21.32 0.47 7.74
C LEU A 312 20.82 0.45 6.30
N GLU A 313 21.61 0.93 5.34
CA GLU A 313 21.27 0.75 3.93
C GLU A 313 21.83 -0.57 3.42
N VAL A 314 20.95 -1.35 2.80
CA VAL A 314 21.25 -2.66 2.22
C VAL A 314 20.99 -2.60 0.72
N VAL A 315 21.90 -3.11 -0.08
CA VAL A 315 21.67 -3.30 -1.52
C VAL A 315 21.55 -4.78 -1.78
N PHE A 316 20.42 -5.23 -2.31
CA PHE A 316 20.20 -6.62 -2.69
C PHE A 316 20.46 -6.81 -4.17
N TRP A 317 21.27 -7.81 -4.49
CA TRP A 317 21.62 -8.16 -5.86
C TRP A 317 20.96 -9.49 -6.21
N GLU A 318 19.97 -9.40 -7.09
CA GLU A 318 19.25 -10.55 -7.61
C GLU A 318 20.16 -11.41 -8.50
N GLY A 319 20.00 -12.73 -8.41
CA GLY A 319 20.62 -13.74 -9.26
C GLY A 319 19.58 -14.60 -9.98
N GLU A 320 19.86 -15.89 -10.17
CA GLU A 320 18.93 -16.75 -10.90
C GLU A 320 17.62 -16.99 -10.11
N GLY A 321 16.51 -17.14 -10.84
CA GLY A 321 15.21 -17.46 -10.23
C GLY A 321 14.63 -16.35 -9.34
N ARG A 322 15.09 -15.10 -9.48
CA ARG A 322 14.71 -13.94 -8.66
C ARG A 322 15.17 -13.98 -7.19
N ILE A 323 16.05 -14.92 -6.85
CA ILE A 323 16.58 -15.07 -5.49
C ILE A 323 17.72 -14.07 -5.30
N ILE A 324 17.79 -13.44 -4.13
CA ILE A 324 18.90 -12.55 -3.78
C ILE A 324 20.15 -13.39 -3.50
N GLU A 325 21.16 -13.30 -4.35
CA GLU A 325 22.40 -14.07 -4.21
C GLU A 325 23.51 -13.31 -3.48
N GLU A 326 23.47 -11.99 -3.53
CA GLU A 326 24.44 -11.13 -2.87
C GLU A 326 23.73 -9.95 -2.21
N LEU A 327 24.26 -9.50 -1.08
CA LEU A 327 23.86 -8.23 -0.48
C LEU A 327 25.06 -7.38 -0.08
N GLU A 328 24.87 -6.07 -0.06
CA GLU A 328 25.86 -5.09 0.38
C GLU A 328 25.32 -4.29 1.57
N MET A 329 26.02 -4.36 2.72
CA MET A 329 25.79 -3.46 3.84
C MET A 329 26.59 -2.18 3.62
N VAL A 330 25.94 -1.12 3.13
CA VAL A 330 26.61 0.04 2.53
C VAL A 330 27.47 0.80 3.53
N GLY A 331 26.92 1.12 4.71
CA GLY A 331 27.68 1.82 5.75
C GLY A 331 28.81 0.99 6.36
N PHE A 332 28.74 -0.34 6.26
CA PHE A 332 29.79 -1.26 6.69
C PHE A 332 30.81 -1.55 5.60
N ARG A 333 30.50 -1.24 4.34
CA ARG A 333 31.34 -1.50 3.16
C ARG A 333 31.67 -2.98 3.01
N VAL A 334 30.70 -3.85 3.29
CA VAL A 334 30.83 -5.30 3.22
C VAL A 334 29.82 -5.85 2.22
N ARG A 335 30.32 -6.66 1.27
CA ARG A 335 29.50 -7.51 0.41
C ARG A 335 29.51 -8.94 0.92
N MET A 336 28.36 -9.58 0.88
CA MET A 336 28.15 -10.92 1.40
C MET A 336 27.34 -11.73 0.41
N ALA A 337 27.84 -12.92 0.07
CA ALA A 337 27.15 -13.86 -0.80
C ALA A 337 26.28 -14.79 0.03
N ARG A 338 25.14 -15.20 -0.53
CA ARG A 338 24.25 -16.20 0.06
C ARG A 338 25.02 -17.50 0.26
N VAL A 339 24.93 -18.06 1.46
CA VAL A 339 25.52 -19.36 1.79
C VAL A 339 24.52 -20.46 1.41
N GLY A 340 24.95 -21.44 0.62
CA GLY A 340 24.12 -22.59 0.25
C GLY A 340 23.77 -23.44 1.48
N GLY A 341 22.51 -23.37 1.89
CA GLY A 341 21.90 -24.15 2.96
C GLY A 341 20.40 -23.97 2.88
N GLU A 342 19.65 -25.06 3.10
CA GLU A 342 18.18 -25.04 3.18
C GLU A 342 17.72 -23.87 4.05
N GLY A 343 16.65 -23.20 3.63
CA GLY A 343 16.03 -22.14 4.40
C GLY A 343 15.92 -22.58 5.86
N VAL A 344 16.29 -21.70 6.79
CA VAL A 344 16.09 -21.98 8.20
C VAL A 344 14.58 -21.90 8.43
N ASP A 345 13.88 -22.99 8.12
CA ASP A 345 12.54 -23.29 8.62
C ASP A 345 12.69 -23.52 10.12
N ARG A 346 12.86 -22.44 10.87
CA ARG A 346 12.49 -22.46 12.27
C ARG A 346 10.97 -22.51 12.27
N GLU A 347 10.42 -23.71 12.45
CA GLU A 347 9.06 -23.87 12.95
C GLU A 347 8.89 -22.88 14.11
N VAL A 348 8.03 -21.88 13.88
CA VAL A 348 7.54 -21.02 14.95
C VAL A 348 6.74 -21.95 15.85
N VAL A 349 7.37 -22.37 16.95
CA VAL A 349 6.66 -23.04 18.03
C VAL A 349 5.62 -22.06 18.54
N ASP A 350 4.37 -22.27 18.14
CA ASP A 350 3.21 -21.59 18.68
C ASP A 350 3.08 -21.97 20.16
N THR A 351 3.75 -21.20 21.02
CA THR A 351 3.55 -21.26 22.47
C THR A 351 2.33 -20.43 22.88
N THR A 352 1.18 -20.65 22.24
CA THR A 352 -0.13 -20.20 22.75
C THR A 352 -1.23 -21.25 22.57
N ARG A 353 -0.98 -22.50 22.96
CA ARG A 353 -2.04 -23.43 23.39
C ARG A 353 -1.90 -23.75 24.88
N GLY A 354 -2.24 -22.75 25.69
CA GLY A 354 -2.62 -22.96 27.07
C GLY A 354 -4.09 -23.35 27.15
N ASP A 355 -4.34 -24.54 27.70
CA ASP A 355 -5.65 -25.06 28.08
C ASP A 355 -6.55 -24.00 28.73
N PHE A 356 -7.66 -23.67 28.06
CA PHE A 356 -8.87 -23.18 28.73
C PHE A 356 -9.97 -24.23 28.59
N THR A 357 -9.88 -25.25 29.44
CA THR A 357 -11.06 -26.01 29.86
C THR A 357 -11.86 -25.16 30.86
N SER A 358 -12.77 -24.31 30.38
CA SER A 358 -13.77 -23.71 31.27
C SER A 358 -14.98 -24.63 31.38
N ALA A 359 -14.87 -25.62 32.26
CA ALA A 359 -16.04 -26.24 32.87
C ALA A 359 -16.64 -25.24 33.88
N LYS A 360 -17.76 -24.61 33.53
CA LYS A 360 -18.87 -24.28 34.44
C LYS A 360 -20.00 -23.64 33.65
N GLY A 361 -21.09 -24.39 33.53
CA GLY A 361 -22.33 -23.88 32.97
C GLY A 361 -22.98 -22.87 33.89
N GLN A 362 -23.75 -21.96 33.29
CA GLN A 362 -24.87 -21.35 33.95
C GLN A 362 -25.98 -21.08 32.92
N LYS A 363 -27.18 -21.47 33.34
CA LYS A 363 -28.43 -21.52 32.60
C LYS A 363 -28.85 -20.15 32.07
N VAL A 364 -29.39 -20.13 30.86
CA VAL A 364 -30.31 -19.09 30.42
C VAL A 364 -31.72 -19.62 30.67
N LEU A 365 -32.48 -18.91 31.51
CA LEU A 365 -33.94 -18.95 31.57
C LEU A 365 -34.41 -17.49 31.49
N GLU A 366 -35.42 -17.32 30.62
CA GLU A 366 -36.22 -16.12 30.29
C GLU A 366 -35.60 -15.08 29.35
#